data_AF-A0A9D2GQF3-F1
#
_entry.id   AF-A0A9D2GQF3-F1
#
_cell.length_a   1.000
_cell.length_b   1.000
_cell.length_c   1.000
_cell.angle_alpha   90.00
_cell.angle_beta   90.00
_cell.angle_gamma   90.00
#
_symmetry.space_group_name_H-M   'P 1'
#
loop_
_entity.id
_entity.type
_entity.pdbx_description
1 polymer ?
#
loop_
_entity_poly.entity_id
_entity_poly.type
_entity_poly.pdbx_seq_one_letter_code
_entity_poly.pdbx_strand_id
1 'polypeptide(L)'
;VIRTIIYYPLSLGRNFDELKRVLVGLQTADEFGVALPADWQPGDEVIVPTAGSCGVAKSRMDGDDKDLKCYDWFFCTRQLPKEKIEDKIYKK
;
A
#
# COMPACT_ATOMS: atom_id res chain seq x y z
N VAL A 1 15.22 11.49 -6.16
CA VAL A 1 15.31 10.22 -5.40
C VAL A 1 15.00 9.08 -6.35
N ILE A 2 15.83 8.03 -6.37
CA ILE A 2 15.53 6.79 -7.11
C ILE A 2 14.59 5.95 -6.24
N ARG A 3 13.43 5.54 -6.76
CA ARG A 3 12.39 4.84 -5.98
C ARG A 3 12.42 3.32 -6.13
N THR A 4 12.82 2.80 -7.29
CA THR A 4 12.96 1.36 -7.55
C THR A 4 13.94 1.12 -8.70
N ILE A 5 14.73 0.05 -8.64
CA ILE A 5 15.63 -0.42 -9.71
C ILE A 5 15.26 -1.87 -10.01
N ILE A 6 15.02 -2.18 -11.29
CA ILE A 6 14.71 -3.53 -11.76
C ILE A 6 15.67 -3.85 -12.89
N TYR A 7 16.47 -4.91 -12.73
CA TYR A 7 17.51 -5.30 -13.68
C TYR A 7 17.23 -6.68 -14.26
N TYR A 8 17.02 -6.75 -15.58
CA TYR A 8 16.75 -7.98 -16.33
C TYR A 8 17.94 -8.27 -17.25
N PRO A 9 18.31 -9.55 -17.48
CA PRO A 9 19.31 -9.92 -18.46
C PRO A 9 18.78 -9.75 -19.89
N LEU A 10 19.69 -9.70 -20.88
CA LEU A 10 19.34 -9.57 -22.31
C LEU A 10 18.40 -10.69 -22.81
N SER A 11 18.48 -11.87 -22.21
CA SER A 11 17.71 -13.06 -22.58
C SER A 11 16.27 -13.08 -22.05
N LEU A 12 15.86 -12.13 -21.19
CA LEU A 12 14.55 -12.15 -20.54
C LEU A 12 13.75 -10.88 -20.81
N GLY A 13 12.57 -11.05 -21.43
CA GLY A 13 11.61 -9.97 -21.63
C GLY A 13 11.09 -9.42 -20.30
N ARG A 14 10.85 -8.11 -20.25
CA ARG A 14 10.30 -7.42 -19.07
C ARG A 14 8.78 -7.57 -19.01
N ASN A 15 8.24 -7.63 -17.79
CA ASN A 15 6.81 -7.55 -17.55
C ASN A 15 6.37 -6.08 -17.38
N PHE A 16 5.70 -5.51 -18.39
CA PHE A 16 5.22 -4.12 -18.35
C PHE A 16 4.05 -3.91 -17.39
N ASP A 17 3.23 -4.93 -17.16
CA ASP A 17 2.15 -4.84 -16.18
C ASP A 17 2.73 -4.67 -14.77
N GLU A 18 3.84 -5.35 -14.46
CA GLU A 18 4.54 -5.17 -13.19
C GLU A 18 5.17 -3.78 -13.07
N LEU A 19 5.75 -3.25 -14.15
CA LEU A 19 6.27 -1.88 -14.14
C LEU A 19 5.17 -0.85 -13.87
N LYS A 20 3.99 -1.03 -14.49
CA LYS A 20 2.82 -0.19 -14.24
C LYS A 20 2.33 -0.35 -12.80
N ARG A 21 2.25 -1.58 -12.29
CA ARG A 21 1.83 -1.86 -10.92
C ARG A 21 2.76 -1.21 -9.89
N VAL A 22 4.08 -1.31 -10.08
CA VAL A 22 5.07 -0.65 -9.22
C VAL A 22 4.91 0.86 -9.25
N LEU A 23 4.73 1.46 -10.44
CA LEU A 23 4.51 2.90 -10.56
C LEU A 23 3.26 3.36 -9.79
N VAL A 24 2.13 2.71 -10.04
CA VAL A 24 0.85 3.01 -9.38
C VAL A 24 0.97 2.76 -7.87
N GLY A 25 1.65 1.69 -7.46
CA GLY A 25 1.87 1.37 -6.06
C GLY A 25 2.69 2.43 -5.33
N LEU A 26 3.80 2.89 -5.93
CA LEU A 26 4.62 3.97 -5.37
C LEU A 26 3.82 5.28 -5.23
N GLN A 27 3.01 5.62 -6.23
CA GLN A 27 2.13 6.80 -6.19
C GLN A 27 1.04 6.66 -5.12
N THR A 28 0.47 5.47 -4.97
CA THR A 28 -0.55 5.16 -3.96
C THR A 28 0.03 5.25 -2.55
N ALA A 29 1.21 4.68 -2.32
CA ALA A 29 1.90 4.74 -1.03
C ALA A 29 2.17 6.19 -0.59
N ASP A 30 2.62 7.03 -1.54
CA ASP A 30 2.91 8.45 -1.28
C ASP A 30 1.64 9.28 -1.02
N GLU A 31 0.59 9.12 -1.84
CA GLU A 31 -0.65 9.93 -1.73
C GLU A 31 -1.45 9.56 -0.47
N PHE A 32 -1.52 8.27 -0.12
CA PHE A 32 -2.38 7.78 0.96
C PHE A 32 -1.63 7.49 2.27
N GLY A 33 -0.30 7.58 2.28
CA GLY A 33 0.53 7.34 3.47
C GLY A 33 0.42 5.90 3.98
N VAL A 34 0.39 4.92 3.07
CA VAL A 34 0.19 3.49 3.36
C VAL A 34 1.31 2.64 2.81
N ALA A 35 1.47 1.44 3.36
CA ALA A 35 2.30 0.40 2.77
C ALA A 35 1.42 -0.58 1.98
N LEU A 36 2.02 -1.22 0.97
CA LEU A 36 1.32 -2.16 0.09
C LEU A 36 1.78 -3.60 0.42
N PRO A 37 0.86 -4.56 0.60
CA PRO A 37 1.23 -5.95 0.83
C PRO A 37 1.86 -6.59 -0.41
N ALA A 38 2.35 -7.82 -0.24
CA ALA A 38 2.81 -8.64 -1.36
C ALA A 38 1.69 -8.82 -2.40
N ASP A 39 2.06 -8.82 -3.68
CA ASP A 39 1.17 -9.00 -4.83
C ASP A 39 0.01 -7.99 -4.96
N TRP A 40 0.04 -6.89 -4.20
CA TRP A 40 -1.01 -5.88 -4.18
C TRP A 40 -1.38 -5.35 -5.57
N GLN A 41 -2.68 -5.25 -5.81
CA GLN A 41 -3.30 -4.59 -6.95
C GLN A 41 -4.19 -3.42 -6.49
N PRO A 42 -4.43 -2.42 -7.37
CA PRO A 42 -5.34 -1.32 -7.04
C PRO A 42 -6.74 -1.84 -6.66
N GLY A 43 -7.17 -1.52 -5.45
CA GLY A 43 -8.42 -2.01 -4.86
C GLY A 43 -8.22 -3.00 -3.71
N ASP A 44 -7.04 -3.61 -3.60
CA ASP A 44 -6.71 -4.50 -2.49
C ASP A 44 -6.47 -3.73 -1.18
N GLU A 45 -6.56 -4.46 -0.07
CA GLU A 45 -6.27 -3.91 1.26
C GLU A 45 -4.84 -3.37 1.34
N VAL A 46 -4.71 -2.24 2.02
CA VAL A 46 -3.42 -1.57 2.26
C VAL A 46 -3.06 -1.65 3.73
N ILE A 47 -1.75 -1.68 4.01
CA ILE A 47 -1.20 -1.75 5.35
C ILE A 47 -1.08 -0.34 5.91
N VAL A 48 -1.63 -0.13 7.10
CA VAL A 48 -1.53 1.14 7.80
C VAL A 48 -0.19 1.20 8.52
N PRO A 49 0.50 2.36 8.54
CA PRO A 49 1.76 2.51 9.25
C PRO A 49 1.69 2.01 10.69
N THR A 50 2.77 1.41 11.16
CA THR A 50 2.87 0.86 12.52
C THR A 50 2.58 1.91 13.58
N ALA A 51 2.01 1.50 14.71
CA ALA A 51 1.76 2.41 15.82
C ALA A 51 3.10 2.98 16.34
N GLY A 52 3.23 4.31 16.35
CA GLY A 52 4.44 4.99 16.82
C GLY A 52 4.59 5.04 18.34
N SER A 53 3.58 4.60 19.10
CA SER A 53 3.59 4.60 20.56
C SER A 53 2.70 3.50 21.14
N CYS A 54 2.96 3.11 22.39
CA CYS A 54 2.18 2.10 23.11
C CYS A 54 0.70 2.50 23.26
N GLY A 55 0.40 3.80 23.38
CA GLY A 55 -0.98 4.29 23.48
C GLY A 55 -1.78 4.03 22.20
N VAL A 56 -1.19 4.33 21.03
CA VAL A 56 -1.82 4.09 19.74
C VAL A 56 -1.95 2.59 19.46
N ALA A 57 -0.94 1.81 19.84
CA ALA A 57 -1.00 0.35 19.74
C ALA A 57 -2.17 -0.21 20.55
N LYS A 58 -2.37 0.28 21.78
CA LYS A 58 -3.48 -0.13 22.64
C LYS A 58 -4.83 0.22 22.04
N SER A 59 -5.05 1.46 21.58
CA SER A 59 -6.31 1.86 20.93
C SER A 59 -6.66 1.04 19.68
N ARG A 60 -5.66 0.64 18.88
CA ARG A 60 -5.87 -0.25 17.73
C ARG A 60 -6.33 -1.64 18.15
N MET A 61 -5.76 -2.18 19.23
CA MET A 61 -6.13 -3.51 19.75
C MET A 61 -7.45 -3.51 20.51
N ASP A 62 -7.82 -2.39 21.13
CA ASP A 62 -9.09 -2.19 21.83
C ASP A 62 -10.27 -2.03 20.84
N GLY A 63 -10.00 -1.90 19.53
CA GLY A 63 -11.01 -1.89 18.47
C GLY A 63 -11.70 -0.55 18.27
N ASP A 64 -11.05 0.55 18.64
CA ASP A 64 -11.60 1.91 18.55
C ASP A 64 -11.95 2.33 17.10
N ASP A 65 -11.25 1.76 16.12
CA ASP A 65 -11.42 2.07 14.70
C ASP A 65 -12.04 0.88 13.94
N LYS A 66 -13.30 1.04 13.53
CA LYS A 66 -14.07 -0.02 12.84
C LYS A 66 -13.62 -0.28 11.42
N ASP A 67 -12.89 0.67 10.82
CA ASP A 67 -12.41 0.56 9.44
C ASP A 67 -11.04 -0.15 9.36
N LEU A 68 -10.43 -0.44 10.52
CA LEU A 68 -9.17 -1.14 10.65
C LEU A 68 -9.38 -2.62 10.98
N LYS A 69 -8.83 -3.49 10.14
CA LYS A 69 -8.67 -4.90 10.44
C LYS A 69 -7.26 -5.14 10.95
N CYS A 70 -7.12 -5.25 12.27
CA CYS A 70 -5.85 -5.51 12.94
C CYS A 70 -5.69 -7.00 13.27
N TYR A 71 -4.60 -7.59 12.79
CA TYR A 71 -4.18 -8.94 13.17
C TYR A 71 -3.29 -8.90 14.41
N ASP A 72 -2.47 -7.85 14.52
CA ASP A 72 -1.61 -7.55 15.66
C ASP A 72 -1.38 -6.03 15.73
N TRP A 73 -0.80 -5.53 16.80
CA TRP A 73 -0.63 -4.10 17.07
C TRP A 73 0.16 -3.34 15.99
N PHE A 74 1.09 -4.03 15.33
CA PHE A 74 1.89 -3.49 14.23
C PHE A 74 1.31 -3.79 12.85
N PHE A 75 0.38 -4.74 12.76
CA PHE A 75 -0.16 -5.21 11.48
C PHE A 75 -1.67 -4.99 11.40
N CYS A 76 -2.03 -3.81 10.91
CA CYS A 76 -3.40 -3.44 10.60
C CYS A 76 -3.54 -3.12 9.12
N THR A 77 -4.67 -3.53 8.57
CA THR A 77 -5.05 -3.34 7.18
C THR A 77 -6.31 -2.48 7.10
N ARG A 78 -6.45 -1.72 6.01
CA ARG A 78 -7.68 -1.00 5.68
C ARG A 78 -8.01 -1.18 4.21
N GLN A 79 -9.30 -1.13 3.90
CA GLN A 79 -9.78 -1.16 2.52
C GLN A 79 -9.49 0.17 1.82
N LEU A 80 -8.94 0.12 0.60
CA LEU A 80 -8.72 1.28 -0.25
C LEU A 80 -9.37 1.03 -1.62
N PRO A 81 -10.59 1.55 -1.86
CA PRO A 81 -11.30 1.34 -3.12
C PRO A 81 -10.48 1.78 -4.34
N LYS A 82 -10.55 0.98 -5.39
CA LYS A 82 -9.83 1.22 -6.64
C LYS A 82 -10.17 2.58 -7.25
N GLU A 83 -11.44 2.98 -7.21
CA GLU A 83 -11.91 4.23 -7.80
C GLU A 83 -11.23 5.44 -7.16
N LYS A 84 -11.01 5.41 -5.84
CA LYS A 84 -10.31 6.48 -5.12
C LYS A 84 -8.85 6.60 -5.54
N ILE A 85 -8.20 5.47 -5.80
CA ILE A 85 -6.81 5.43 -6.28
C ILE A 85 -6.76 6.00 -7.71
N GLU A 86 -7.64 5.52 -8.59
CA GLU A 86 -7.67 5.92 -9.99
C GLU A 86 -8.00 7.41 -10.15
N ASP A 87 -8.95 7.94 -9.38
CA ASP A 87 -9.29 9.36 -9.40
C ASP A 87 -8.10 10.24 -9.01
N LYS A 88 -7.32 9.84 -8.00
CA LYS A 88 -6.16 10.61 -7.55
C LYS A 88 -4.96 10.52 -8.48
N ILE A 89 -4.74 9.35 -9.08
CA ILE A 89 -3.56 9.10 -9.91
C ILE A 89 -3.77 9.57 -11.35
N TYR A 90 -4.95 9.32 -11.93
CA TYR A 90 -5.19 9.56 -13.37
C TYR A 90 -5.92 10.88 -13.67
N LYS A 91 -6.71 11.43 -12.75
CA LYS A 91 -7.48 12.68 -13.00
C LYS A 91 -6.81 13.93 -12.43
N LYS A 92 -5.49 14.00 -12.48
CA LYS A 92 -4.74 15.22 -12.09
C LYS A 92 -5.11 16.42 -12.94
#